data_AF-A0A1I0AII9-F1
#
_entry.id   AF-A0A1I0AII9-F1
#
_cell.length_a   1.000
_cell.length_b   1.000
_cell.length_c   1.000
_cell.angle_alpha   90.00
_cell.angle_beta   90.00
_cell.angle_gamma   90.00
#
_symmetry.space_group_name_H-M   'P 1'
#
loop_
_entity.id
_entity.type
_entity.pdbx_description
1 polymer ?
#
loop_
_entity_poly.entity_id
_entity_poly.type
_entity_poly.pdbx_seq_one_letter_code
_entity_poly.pdbx_strand_id
1 'polypeptide(L)'
;MEQKSSRNFDLLTLGQVLLRLSPPDNERLSRGDTFVKQVGGAELNVAVGASLLGLHTGVISKLPAHDIGSFMKGKIRSFGVSDDFFMYDHSPSARLGIYYYENGAYPRKPKVIYDRNNSSFFSLDINEIPQEVYTASKCFHTTGITLALSEQVRETTIEMVKRFKAAGTLVSFDVNFRGNLWSGDQARETILKILPYVDIFFCSEDTARLTFLKTGTAKEMMKSFTEEYPISIVASTQRIVHSPKLHTFGSVIYDAARGEYYEEEPYRNIEVVDRIGSGDAYISGALYGLLSSGGDCAKAVAYGNATAAVKNTIPGDLPSSNLDEIETIIQAHNATGYQSEMAR
;
A
#
# COMPACT_ATOMS: atom_id res chain seq x y z
N MET A 1 -29.06 22.39 -9.32
CA MET A 1 -28.90 20.97 -9.67
C MET A 1 -27.42 20.66 -9.50
N GLU A 2 -27.03 20.12 -8.35
CA GLU A 2 -25.66 19.62 -8.17
C GLU A 2 -25.48 18.44 -9.12
N GLN A 3 -24.55 18.56 -10.07
CA GLN A 3 -23.96 17.39 -10.70
C GLN A 3 -23.37 16.56 -9.55
N LYS A 4 -24.05 15.49 -9.15
CA LYS A 4 -23.37 14.37 -8.47
C LYS A 4 -22.25 13.98 -9.42
N SER A 5 -21.03 14.43 -9.11
CA SER A 5 -19.82 13.90 -9.71
C SER A 5 -19.92 12.38 -9.57
N SER A 6 -20.18 11.68 -10.67
CA SER A 6 -20.14 10.23 -10.69
C SER A 6 -18.65 9.86 -10.63
N ARG A 7 -18.10 9.86 -9.42
CA ARG A 7 -16.76 9.32 -9.16
C ARG A 7 -16.83 7.84 -9.52
N ASN A 8 -16.26 7.49 -10.67
CA ASN A 8 -16.36 6.15 -11.23
C ASN A 8 -15.46 5.15 -10.50
N PHE A 9 -14.37 5.62 -9.86
CA PHE A 9 -13.48 4.80 -9.06
C PHE A 9 -13.79 4.94 -7.57
N ASP A 10 -13.71 3.84 -6.84
CA ASP A 10 -13.68 3.89 -5.37
C ASP A 10 -12.28 4.33 -4.90
N LEU A 11 -11.23 3.83 -5.55
CA LEU A 11 -9.84 4.09 -5.18
C LEU A 11 -8.94 4.26 -6.41
N LEU A 12 -8.23 5.38 -6.49
CA LEU A 12 -7.08 5.54 -7.39
C LEU A 12 -5.80 5.61 -6.58
N THR A 13 -4.73 4.99 -7.08
CA THR A 13 -3.43 5.01 -6.42
C THR A 13 -2.35 5.57 -7.33
N LEU A 14 -1.37 6.31 -6.82
CA LEU A 14 -0.20 6.78 -7.59
C LEU A 14 1.08 6.16 -7.06
N GLY A 15 1.78 5.41 -7.90
CA GLY A 15 3.08 4.86 -7.51
C GLY A 15 3.86 4.15 -8.60
N GLN A 16 5.12 3.85 -8.28
CA GLN A 16 6.01 3.11 -9.16
C GLN A 16 5.65 1.62 -9.16
N VAL A 17 5.38 1.08 -10.35
CA VAL A 17 5.28 -0.37 -10.53
C VAL A 17 6.66 -0.97 -10.79
N LEU A 18 6.95 -2.11 -10.16
CA LEU A 18 8.22 -2.81 -10.21
C LEU A 18 8.05 -4.27 -10.64
N LEU A 19 9.07 -4.79 -11.31
CA LEU A 19 9.24 -6.23 -11.51
C LEU A 19 10.12 -6.80 -10.40
N ARG A 20 9.57 -7.71 -9.61
CA ARG A 20 10.32 -8.53 -8.68
C ARG A 20 10.90 -9.74 -9.40
N LEU A 21 12.19 -10.00 -9.18
CA LEU A 21 12.88 -11.20 -9.63
C LEU A 21 13.38 -11.98 -8.41
N SER A 22 12.83 -13.18 -8.20
CA SER A 22 13.19 -14.03 -7.05
C SER A 22 13.72 -15.39 -7.51
N PRO A 23 14.79 -15.91 -6.90
CA PRO A 23 15.09 -17.33 -7.03
C PRO A 23 13.91 -18.18 -6.55
N PRO A 24 13.70 -19.38 -7.10
CA PRO A 24 12.67 -20.29 -6.61
C PRO A 24 12.96 -20.69 -5.16
N ASP A 25 11.88 -20.90 -4.40
CA ASP A 25 11.92 -21.38 -3.01
C ASP A 25 12.89 -20.58 -2.11
N ASN A 26 13.89 -21.24 -1.53
CA ASN A 26 14.92 -20.64 -0.68
C ASN A 26 16.30 -20.58 -1.36
N GLU A 27 16.34 -20.67 -2.69
CA GLU A 27 17.58 -20.59 -3.47
C GLU A 27 18.25 -19.21 -3.34
N ARG A 28 19.55 -19.16 -3.62
CA ARG A 28 20.42 -17.99 -3.49
C ARG A 28 20.54 -17.25 -4.81
N LEU A 29 20.54 -15.92 -4.74
CA LEU A 29 20.82 -15.04 -5.89
C LEU A 29 22.17 -15.35 -6.54
N SER A 30 23.13 -15.84 -5.76
CA SER A 30 24.50 -16.13 -6.21
C SER A 30 24.71 -17.54 -6.77
N ARG A 31 23.67 -18.39 -6.79
CA ARG A 31 23.80 -19.81 -7.17
C ARG A 31 22.83 -20.24 -8.27
N GLY A 32 21.59 -19.76 -8.24
CA GLY A 32 20.57 -20.18 -9.19
C GLY A 32 20.64 -19.42 -10.53
N ASP A 33 20.25 -20.12 -11.60
CA ASP A 33 20.16 -19.54 -12.96
C ASP A 33 18.73 -19.11 -13.34
N THR A 34 17.77 -19.25 -12.41
CA THR A 34 16.34 -18.97 -12.64
C THR A 34 15.81 -17.88 -11.75
N PHE A 35 15.11 -16.92 -12.35
CA PHE A 35 14.30 -15.93 -11.64
C PHE A 35 12.82 -16.10 -11.97
N VAL A 36 12.01 -16.22 -10.92
CA VAL A 36 10.56 -16.10 -10.99
C VAL A 36 10.20 -14.63 -10.99
N LYS A 37 9.55 -14.20 -12.07
CA LYS A 37 9.09 -12.82 -12.23
C LYS A 37 7.73 -12.61 -11.56
N GLN A 38 7.62 -11.55 -10.77
CA GLN A 38 6.37 -11.15 -10.12
C GLN A 38 6.20 -9.64 -10.22
N VAL A 39 4.95 -9.20 -10.33
CA VAL A 39 4.59 -7.78 -10.40
C VAL A 39 4.34 -7.28 -8.99
N GLY A 40 4.74 -6.05 -8.68
CA GLY A 40 4.47 -5.42 -7.39
C GLY A 40 4.73 -3.92 -7.41
N GLY A 41 4.49 -3.29 -6.27
CA GLY A 41 4.67 -1.86 -6.01
C GLY A 41 3.72 -1.46 -4.92
N ALA A 42 4.13 -0.65 -3.94
CA ALA A 42 3.34 -0.44 -2.72
C ALA A 42 1.89 -0.01 -3.04
N GLU A 43 1.76 1.01 -3.89
CA GLU A 43 0.48 1.56 -4.30
C GLU A 43 -0.32 0.60 -5.20
N LEU A 44 0.35 -0.15 -6.07
CA LEU A 44 -0.27 -1.19 -6.88
C LEU A 44 -0.82 -2.33 -6.03
N ASN A 45 -0.07 -2.77 -5.02
CA ASN A 45 -0.48 -3.83 -4.10
C ASN A 45 -1.75 -3.40 -3.36
N VAL A 46 -1.87 -2.13 -2.96
CA VAL A 46 -3.09 -1.56 -2.38
C VAL A 46 -4.26 -1.61 -3.37
N ALA A 47 -4.06 -1.13 -4.60
CA ALA A 47 -5.10 -1.13 -5.63
C ALA A 47 -5.62 -2.55 -5.95
N VAL A 48 -4.71 -3.53 -6.05
CA VAL A 48 -5.05 -4.93 -6.29
C VAL A 48 -5.80 -5.54 -5.11
N GLY A 49 -5.33 -5.33 -3.87
CA GLY A 49 -6.01 -5.83 -2.69
C GLY A 49 -7.44 -5.29 -2.56
N ALA A 50 -7.62 -4.00 -2.78
CA ALA A 50 -8.94 -3.37 -2.75
C ALA A 50 -9.86 -3.85 -3.90
N SER A 51 -9.29 -4.08 -5.09
CA SER A 51 -10.01 -4.65 -6.24
C SER A 51 -10.55 -6.05 -5.94
N LEU A 52 -9.73 -6.91 -5.34
CA LEU A 52 -10.13 -8.29 -5.00
C LEU A 52 -11.21 -8.36 -3.92
N LEU A 53 -11.33 -7.33 -3.09
CA LEU A 53 -12.43 -7.16 -2.12
C LEU A 53 -13.69 -6.55 -2.75
N GLY A 54 -13.64 -6.12 -4.01
CA GLY A 54 -14.81 -5.65 -4.77
C GLY A 54 -14.88 -4.14 -5.01
N LEU A 55 -13.84 -3.35 -4.68
CA LEU A 55 -13.79 -1.94 -5.07
C LEU A 55 -13.42 -1.78 -6.54
N HIS A 56 -13.97 -0.76 -7.20
CA HIS A 56 -13.47 -0.37 -8.51
C HIS A 56 -12.21 0.48 -8.36
N THR A 57 -11.05 -0.07 -8.72
CA THR A 57 -9.75 0.57 -8.52
C THR A 57 -8.99 0.83 -9.81
N GLY A 58 -8.06 1.77 -9.75
CA GLY A 58 -7.13 2.07 -10.85
C GLY A 58 -5.78 2.57 -10.35
N VAL A 59 -4.78 2.48 -11.21
CA VAL A 59 -3.40 2.89 -10.90
C VAL A 59 -2.94 3.97 -11.86
N ILE A 60 -2.39 5.05 -11.29
CA ILE A 60 -1.69 6.11 -12.00
C ILE A 60 -0.20 5.76 -11.96
N SER A 61 0.38 5.48 -13.11
CA SER A 61 1.81 5.19 -13.23
C SER A 61 2.30 5.38 -14.66
N LYS A 62 3.61 5.27 -14.88
CA LYS A 62 4.25 5.40 -16.19
C LYS A 62 5.10 4.16 -16.48
N LEU A 63 4.74 3.45 -17.55
CA LEU A 63 5.37 2.20 -17.98
C LEU A 63 6.19 2.43 -19.27
N PRO A 64 7.25 1.64 -19.52
CA PRO A 64 7.93 1.68 -20.80
C PRO A 64 7.06 1.11 -21.93
N ALA A 65 7.06 1.75 -23.11
CA ALA A 65 6.24 1.39 -24.27
C ALA A 65 6.83 0.22 -25.09
N HIS A 66 7.16 -0.88 -24.42
CA HIS A 66 7.70 -2.11 -25.02
C HIS A 66 7.19 -3.35 -24.27
N ASP A 67 7.57 -4.56 -24.69
CA ASP A 67 7.00 -5.83 -24.22
C ASP A 67 6.95 -6.02 -22.69
N ILE A 68 7.96 -5.55 -21.95
CA ILE A 68 7.91 -5.62 -20.48
C ILE A 68 6.75 -4.76 -19.92
N GLY A 69 6.53 -3.55 -20.45
CA GLY A 69 5.38 -2.72 -20.05
C GLY A 69 4.04 -3.34 -20.42
N SER A 70 3.95 -3.97 -21.61
CA SER A 70 2.78 -4.77 -22.02
C SER A 70 2.51 -5.93 -21.06
N PHE A 71 3.55 -6.62 -20.61
CA PHE A 71 3.44 -7.66 -19.59
C PHE A 71 2.90 -7.12 -18.25
N MET A 72 3.42 -5.98 -17.77
CA MET A 72 2.91 -5.36 -16.54
C MET A 72 1.43 -5.00 -16.67
N LYS A 73 1.05 -4.34 -17.77
CA LYS A 73 -0.33 -3.95 -18.06
C LYS A 73 -1.27 -5.16 -18.03
N GLY A 74 -0.92 -6.22 -18.77
CA GLY A 74 -1.72 -7.44 -18.81
C GLY A 74 -1.87 -8.11 -17.44
N LYS A 75 -0.79 -8.15 -16.65
CA LYS A 75 -0.82 -8.74 -15.31
C LYS A 75 -1.67 -7.90 -14.35
N ILE A 76 -1.59 -6.58 -14.38
CA ILE A 76 -2.38 -5.68 -13.53
C ILE A 76 -3.88 -5.81 -13.84
N ARG A 77 -4.26 -5.78 -15.13
CA ARG A 77 -5.65 -5.97 -15.56
C ARG A 77 -6.24 -7.31 -15.11
N SER A 78 -5.42 -8.37 -15.04
CA SER A 78 -5.89 -9.68 -14.60
C SER A 78 -6.38 -9.71 -13.14
N PHE A 79 -6.08 -8.69 -12.34
CA PHE A 79 -6.58 -8.50 -10.97
C PHE A 79 -7.77 -7.52 -10.88
N GLY A 80 -8.38 -7.15 -12.02
CA GLY A 80 -9.53 -6.25 -12.05
C GLY A 80 -9.19 -4.76 -11.86
N VAL A 81 -7.90 -4.41 -11.81
CA VAL A 81 -7.44 -3.02 -11.67
C VAL A 81 -7.48 -2.33 -13.04
N SER A 82 -8.12 -1.16 -13.11
CA SER A 82 -8.14 -0.32 -14.31
C SER A 82 -6.75 0.22 -14.65
N ASP A 83 -6.49 0.22 -15.95
CA ASP A 83 -5.28 0.72 -16.60
C ASP A 83 -5.52 2.05 -17.36
N ASP A 84 -6.65 2.71 -17.13
CA ASP A 84 -7.06 3.93 -17.85
C ASP A 84 -6.08 5.11 -17.67
N PHE A 85 -5.34 5.13 -16.55
CA PHE A 85 -4.40 6.21 -16.21
C PHE A 85 -2.93 5.75 -16.22
N PHE A 86 -2.59 4.78 -17.08
CA PHE A 86 -1.18 4.53 -17.40
C PHE A 86 -0.68 5.44 -18.51
N MET A 87 0.44 6.10 -18.23
CA MET A 87 1.24 6.80 -19.23
C MET A 87 2.31 5.85 -19.78
N TYR A 88 2.75 6.11 -21.01
CA TYR A 88 3.73 5.28 -21.69
C TYR A 88 4.95 6.09 -22.11
N ASP A 89 6.12 5.61 -21.71
CA ASP A 89 7.41 6.18 -22.06
C ASP A 89 7.94 5.53 -23.34
N HIS A 90 8.01 6.33 -24.40
CA HIS A 90 8.50 5.93 -25.73
C HIS A 90 9.98 6.28 -25.95
N SER A 91 10.69 6.76 -24.93
CA SER A 91 12.10 7.13 -25.06
C SER A 91 12.99 5.90 -25.31
N PRO A 92 14.14 6.05 -25.97
CA PRO A 92 15.11 4.96 -26.14
C PRO A 92 15.67 4.40 -24.82
N SER A 93 15.58 5.18 -23.73
CA SER A 93 15.99 4.80 -22.38
C SER A 93 14.86 4.21 -21.54
N ALA A 94 13.66 4.04 -22.11
CA ALA A 94 12.50 3.53 -21.40
C ALA A 94 12.81 2.17 -20.78
N ARG A 95 12.56 2.05 -19.47
CA ARG A 95 12.79 0.82 -18.72
C ARG A 95 11.83 0.71 -17.55
N LEU A 96 11.54 -0.52 -17.16
CA LEU A 96 10.82 -0.81 -15.93
C LEU A 96 11.82 -0.92 -14.77
N GLY A 97 11.45 -0.42 -13.59
CA GLY A 97 12.23 -0.65 -12.38
C GLY A 97 12.15 -2.11 -11.94
N ILE A 98 13.26 -2.65 -11.46
CA ILE A 98 13.38 -4.05 -11.02
C ILE A 98 13.84 -4.07 -9.56
N TYR A 99 13.50 -5.13 -8.84
CA TYR A 99 14.24 -5.49 -7.66
C TYR A 99 14.39 -7.01 -7.53
N TYR A 100 15.53 -7.43 -7.01
CA TYR A 100 15.80 -8.83 -6.70
C TYR A 100 15.41 -9.11 -5.27
N TYR A 101 14.70 -10.21 -5.04
CA TYR A 101 14.26 -10.62 -3.72
C TYR A 101 14.66 -12.06 -3.44
N GLU A 102 15.51 -12.24 -2.42
CA GLU A 102 15.94 -13.54 -1.92
C GLU A 102 15.16 -13.90 -0.66
N ASN A 103 14.40 -15.01 -0.69
CA ASN A 103 13.64 -15.51 0.45
C ASN A 103 14.55 -15.91 1.61
N GLY A 104 14.16 -15.56 2.83
CA GLY A 104 14.89 -15.93 4.06
C GLY A 104 14.37 -17.22 4.68
N ALA A 105 15.27 -17.92 5.39
CA ALA A 105 14.94 -19.03 6.27
C ALA A 105 15.86 -18.93 7.50
N TYR A 106 15.32 -19.07 8.72
CA TYR A 106 16.11 -18.87 9.94
C TYR A 106 17.41 -19.71 9.93
N PRO A 107 18.57 -19.12 10.29
CA PRO A 107 18.80 -17.77 10.83
C PRO A 107 18.99 -16.66 9.78
N ARG A 108 18.90 -16.97 8.48
CA ARG A 108 19.08 -16.02 7.38
C ARG A 108 17.84 -15.14 7.18
N LYS A 109 18.04 -13.83 7.17
CA LYS A 109 17.03 -12.83 6.81
C LYS A 109 16.85 -12.75 5.28
N PRO A 110 15.66 -12.38 4.78
CA PRO A 110 15.48 -12.09 3.36
C PRO A 110 16.34 -10.90 2.92
N LYS A 111 16.69 -10.83 1.63
CA LYS A 111 17.53 -9.77 1.06
C LYS A 111 16.85 -9.13 -0.15
N VAL A 112 16.96 -7.81 -0.25
CA VAL A 112 16.47 -7.01 -1.38
C VAL A 112 17.64 -6.31 -2.05
N ILE A 113 17.70 -6.34 -3.39
CA ILE A 113 18.63 -5.53 -4.19
C ILE A 113 17.80 -4.77 -5.21
N TYR A 114 17.82 -3.43 -5.14
CA TYR A 114 17.03 -2.59 -6.04
C TYR A 114 17.82 -2.22 -7.30
N ASP A 115 17.13 -2.31 -8.44
CA ASP A 115 17.50 -1.72 -9.72
C ASP A 115 16.30 -0.92 -10.26
N ARG A 116 15.85 0.02 -9.43
CA ARG A 116 14.62 0.80 -9.67
C ARG A 116 14.86 2.19 -10.28
N ASN A 117 16.10 2.67 -10.21
CA ASN A 117 16.45 4.03 -10.58
C ASN A 117 16.35 4.23 -12.10
N ASN A 118 16.03 5.46 -12.52
CA ASN A 118 15.92 5.84 -13.92
C ASN A 118 14.91 4.99 -14.71
N SER A 119 13.91 4.43 -14.04
CA SER A 119 12.76 3.82 -14.72
C SER A 119 11.85 4.88 -15.32
N SER A 120 10.97 4.48 -16.24
CA SER A 120 10.01 5.37 -16.89
C SER A 120 9.17 6.20 -15.90
N PHE A 121 8.85 5.66 -14.72
CA PHE A 121 8.14 6.38 -13.66
C PHE A 121 8.88 7.63 -13.14
N PHE A 122 10.22 7.67 -13.21
CA PHE A 122 11.01 8.82 -12.76
C PHE A 122 10.81 10.05 -13.65
N SER A 123 10.31 9.85 -14.87
CA SER A 123 10.02 10.90 -15.85
C SER A 123 8.56 11.37 -15.81
N LEU A 124 7.79 10.96 -14.79
CA LEU A 124 6.40 11.35 -14.65
C LEU A 124 6.30 12.86 -14.47
N ASP A 125 5.56 13.51 -15.37
CA ASP A 125 5.32 14.94 -15.33
C ASP A 125 3.84 15.26 -15.08
N ILE A 126 3.58 16.32 -14.33
CA ILE A 126 2.22 16.76 -13.98
C ILE A 126 1.38 17.11 -15.22
N ASN A 127 2.01 17.52 -16.32
CA ASN A 127 1.31 17.89 -17.56
C ASN A 127 0.87 16.67 -18.38
N GLU A 128 1.42 15.48 -18.10
CA GLU A 128 0.98 14.22 -18.74
C GLU A 128 -0.27 13.64 -18.07
N ILE A 129 -0.61 14.11 -16.86
CA ILE A 129 -1.74 13.60 -16.07
C ILE A 129 -3.06 14.20 -16.59
N PRO A 130 -4.02 13.38 -17.06
CA PRO A 130 -5.31 13.87 -17.55
C PRO A 130 -6.11 14.57 -16.44
N GLN A 131 -6.77 15.68 -16.76
CA GLN A 131 -7.47 16.50 -15.76
C GLN A 131 -8.64 15.77 -15.10
N GLU A 132 -9.29 14.86 -15.82
CA GLU A 132 -10.39 14.04 -15.35
C GLU A 132 -10.02 13.18 -14.12
N VAL A 133 -8.74 12.80 -13.99
CA VAL A 133 -8.28 11.91 -12.91
C VAL A 133 -8.60 12.47 -11.53
N TYR A 134 -8.51 13.79 -11.35
CA TYR A 134 -8.65 14.45 -10.04
C TYR A 134 -10.07 14.40 -9.50
N THR A 135 -11.05 14.15 -10.39
CA THR A 135 -12.48 14.03 -10.05
C THR A 135 -13.02 12.61 -10.20
N ALA A 136 -12.16 11.66 -10.61
CA ALA A 136 -12.59 10.33 -11.01
C ALA A 136 -12.80 9.36 -9.82
N SER A 137 -12.17 9.58 -8.66
CA SER A 137 -12.19 8.61 -7.55
C SER A 137 -12.72 9.15 -6.24
N LYS A 138 -13.33 8.30 -5.40
CA LYS A 138 -13.73 8.67 -4.03
C LYS A 138 -12.53 8.87 -3.11
N CYS A 139 -11.49 8.05 -3.29
CA CYS A 139 -10.24 8.13 -2.57
C CYS A 139 -9.02 8.11 -3.51
N PHE A 140 -8.00 8.86 -3.15
CA PHE A 140 -6.68 8.84 -3.76
C PHE A 140 -5.66 8.35 -2.73
N HIS A 141 -4.82 7.37 -3.10
CA HIS A 141 -3.79 6.83 -2.22
C HIS A 141 -2.38 6.96 -2.83
N THR A 142 -1.41 7.36 -2.04
CA THR A 142 0.02 7.28 -2.40
C THR A 142 0.88 7.06 -1.17
N THR A 143 2.18 6.80 -1.36
CA THR A 143 3.10 6.54 -0.25
C THR A 143 4.31 7.46 -0.24
N GLY A 144 5.01 7.48 0.89
CA GLY A 144 6.32 8.12 1.00
C GLY A 144 7.39 7.50 0.11
N ILE A 145 7.22 6.27 -0.40
CA ILE A 145 8.14 5.71 -1.41
C ILE A 145 8.11 6.59 -2.66
N THR A 146 6.94 6.95 -3.15
CA THR A 146 6.77 7.76 -4.35
C THR A 146 7.40 9.15 -4.18
N LEU A 147 7.23 9.78 -3.02
CA LEU A 147 7.89 11.05 -2.68
C LEU A 147 9.43 10.95 -2.57
N ALA A 148 9.95 9.76 -2.33
CA ALA A 148 11.37 9.53 -2.09
C ALA A 148 12.18 9.24 -3.37
N LEU A 149 11.54 8.95 -4.50
CA LEU A 149 12.24 8.43 -5.69
C LEU A 149 13.15 9.45 -6.36
N SER A 150 12.61 10.63 -6.67
CA SER A 150 13.33 11.74 -7.27
C SER A 150 12.64 13.06 -6.94
N GLU A 151 13.34 14.17 -7.13
CA GLU A 151 12.76 15.51 -6.97
C GLU A 151 11.57 15.73 -7.92
N GLN A 152 11.70 15.38 -9.20
CA GLN A 152 10.63 15.51 -10.19
C GLN A 152 9.36 14.73 -9.79
N VAL A 153 9.49 13.47 -9.40
CA VAL A 153 8.34 12.65 -8.98
C VAL A 153 7.75 13.20 -7.68
N ARG A 154 8.59 13.66 -6.76
CA ARG A 154 8.14 14.26 -5.50
C ARG A 154 7.29 15.50 -5.74
N GLU A 155 7.77 16.44 -6.54
CA GLU A 155 7.04 17.67 -6.87
C GLU A 155 5.72 17.37 -7.58
N THR A 156 5.76 16.48 -8.56
CA THR A 156 4.55 15.99 -9.26
C THR A 156 3.55 15.39 -8.29
N THR A 157 4.01 14.54 -7.36
CA THR A 157 3.15 13.89 -6.37
C THR A 157 2.53 14.88 -5.39
N ILE A 158 3.31 15.85 -4.90
CA ILE A 158 2.81 16.92 -4.02
C ILE A 158 1.71 17.72 -4.72
N GLU A 159 1.92 18.06 -5.99
CA GLU A 159 0.94 18.80 -6.79
C GLU A 159 -0.32 17.96 -7.04
N MET A 160 -0.18 16.67 -7.34
CA MET A 160 -1.33 15.76 -7.47
C MET A 160 -2.15 15.66 -6.18
N VAL A 161 -1.50 15.50 -5.02
CA VAL A 161 -2.16 15.48 -3.70
C VAL A 161 -3.01 16.73 -3.50
N LYS A 162 -2.46 17.92 -3.80
CA LYS A 162 -3.18 19.19 -3.69
C LYS A 162 -4.40 19.24 -4.62
N ARG A 163 -4.24 18.80 -5.89
CA ARG A 163 -5.33 18.80 -6.88
C ARG A 163 -6.44 17.82 -6.51
N PHE A 164 -6.11 16.61 -6.04
CA PHE A 164 -7.10 15.66 -5.53
C PHE A 164 -7.86 16.24 -4.34
N LYS A 165 -7.15 16.84 -3.37
CA LYS A 165 -7.78 17.47 -2.21
C LYS A 165 -8.69 18.63 -2.60
N ALA A 166 -8.24 19.50 -3.51
CA ALA A 166 -9.04 20.62 -4.02
C ALA A 166 -10.30 20.16 -4.78
N ALA A 167 -10.24 19.00 -5.43
CA ALA A 167 -11.38 18.35 -6.07
C ALA A 167 -12.32 17.62 -5.09
N GLY A 168 -12.08 17.72 -3.77
CA GLY A 168 -12.91 17.07 -2.74
C GLY A 168 -12.72 15.56 -2.63
N THR A 169 -11.62 15.02 -3.15
CA THR A 169 -11.26 13.61 -3.04
C THR A 169 -10.62 13.32 -1.68
N LEU A 170 -10.97 12.21 -1.03
CA LEU A 170 -10.28 11.77 0.18
C LEU A 170 -8.83 11.43 -0.15
N VAL A 171 -7.87 11.99 0.58
CA VAL A 171 -6.46 11.68 0.40
C VAL A 171 -6.00 10.71 1.48
N SER A 172 -5.60 9.52 1.05
CA SER A 172 -4.93 8.53 1.86
C SER A 172 -3.42 8.58 1.62
N PHE A 173 -2.65 8.54 2.70
CA PHE A 173 -1.19 8.54 2.61
C PHE A 173 -0.55 7.57 3.60
N ASP A 174 0.35 6.72 3.10
CA ASP A 174 1.23 5.87 3.91
C ASP A 174 2.65 6.43 3.93
N VAL A 175 3.19 6.65 5.14
CA VAL A 175 4.55 7.17 5.29
C VAL A 175 5.59 6.26 4.65
N ASN A 176 5.43 4.93 4.77
CA ASN A 176 6.28 3.91 4.15
C ASN A 176 7.78 4.26 4.13
N PHE A 177 8.35 4.71 5.27
CA PHE A 177 9.71 5.25 5.30
C PHE A 177 10.76 4.19 4.92
N ARG A 178 11.63 4.54 3.96
CA ARG A 178 12.73 3.71 3.47
C ARG A 178 14.05 4.47 3.57
N GLY A 179 14.86 4.13 4.57
CA GLY A 179 16.16 4.79 4.79
C GLY A 179 17.18 4.61 3.66
N ASN A 180 16.95 3.70 2.72
CA ASN A 180 17.77 3.54 1.51
C ASN A 180 17.33 4.47 0.34
N LEU A 181 16.22 5.20 0.48
CA LEU A 181 15.77 6.17 -0.53
C LEU A 181 16.09 7.62 -0.13
N TRP A 182 16.01 7.93 1.16
CA TRP A 182 16.22 9.28 1.69
C TRP A 182 16.48 9.29 3.21
N SER A 183 16.97 10.41 3.72
CA SER A 183 17.19 10.62 5.16
C SER A 183 15.89 10.87 5.91
N GLY A 184 15.91 10.66 7.24
CA GLY A 184 14.77 10.97 8.10
C GLY A 184 14.36 12.45 8.04
N ASP A 185 15.34 13.36 8.00
CA ASP A 185 15.08 14.80 7.92
C ASP A 185 14.41 15.20 6.60
N GLN A 186 14.90 14.68 5.46
CA GLN A 186 14.29 14.95 4.16
C GLN A 186 12.88 14.38 4.07
N ALA A 187 12.67 13.16 4.60
CA ALA A 187 11.34 12.54 4.67
C ALA A 187 10.39 13.38 5.52
N ARG A 188 10.82 13.81 6.72
CA ARG A 188 10.04 14.67 7.60
C ARG A 188 9.67 15.98 6.91
N GLU A 189 10.65 16.72 6.42
CA GLU A 189 10.41 18.02 5.75
C GLU A 189 9.45 17.89 4.57
N THR A 190 9.59 16.83 3.78
CA THR A 190 8.73 16.58 2.61
C THR A 190 7.31 16.21 3.03
N ILE A 191 7.15 15.27 3.97
CA ILE A 191 5.84 14.76 4.35
C ILE A 191 5.03 15.82 5.09
N LEU A 192 5.66 16.65 5.94
CA LEU A 192 4.97 17.76 6.61
C LEU A 192 4.31 18.74 5.63
N LYS A 193 4.81 18.87 4.39
CA LYS A 193 4.19 19.70 3.33
C LYS A 193 2.88 19.11 2.80
N ILE A 194 2.65 17.80 2.93
CA ILE A 194 1.45 17.13 2.42
C ILE A 194 0.41 16.83 3.50
N LEU A 195 0.81 16.71 4.78
CA LEU A 195 -0.13 16.40 5.87
C LEU A 195 -1.37 17.30 5.96
N PRO A 196 -1.31 18.62 5.64
CA PRO A 196 -2.51 19.46 5.58
C PRO A 196 -3.58 19.02 4.57
N TYR A 197 -3.24 18.15 3.63
CA TYR A 197 -4.13 17.65 2.58
C TYR A 197 -4.55 16.20 2.81
N VAL A 198 -4.02 15.52 3.82
CA VAL A 198 -4.25 14.09 4.10
C VAL A 198 -5.48 13.90 5.00
N ASP A 199 -6.36 12.98 4.63
CA ASP A 199 -7.54 12.59 5.40
C ASP A 199 -7.34 11.29 6.17
N ILE A 200 -6.67 10.30 5.54
CA ILE A 200 -6.41 8.96 6.11
C ILE A 200 -4.90 8.74 6.14
N PHE A 201 -4.32 8.69 7.33
CA PHE A 201 -2.87 8.65 7.52
C PHE A 201 -2.42 7.31 8.11
N PHE A 202 -1.57 6.60 7.37
CA PHE A 202 -0.94 5.36 7.82
C PHE A 202 0.48 5.66 8.31
N CYS A 203 0.72 5.46 9.61
CA CYS A 203 2.01 5.70 10.23
C CYS A 203 2.23 4.73 11.40
N SER A 204 3.25 3.88 11.28
CA SER A 204 3.62 2.97 12.37
C SER A 204 4.20 3.73 13.56
N GLU A 205 4.13 3.13 14.74
CA GLU A 205 4.72 3.69 15.96
C GLU A 205 6.21 4.04 15.78
N ASP A 206 6.99 3.09 15.24
CA ASP A 206 8.42 3.28 15.00
C ASP A 206 8.68 4.44 14.03
N THR A 207 7.85 4.58 13.00
CA THR A 207 7.98 5.68 12.03
C THR A 207 7.60 7.03 12.63
N ALA A 208 6.55 7.08 13.47
CA ALA A 208 6.17 8.29 14.21
C ALA A 208 7.32 8.80 15.09
N ARG A 209 8.02 7.88 15.77
CA ARG A 209 9.19 8.22 16.59
C ARG A 209 10.41 8.60 15.75
N LEU A 210 10.78 7.79 14.77
CA LEU A 210 12.02 7.94 14.02
C LEU A 210 11.98 9.11 13.02
N THR A 211 10.84 9.32 12.35
CA THR A 211 10.71 10.34 11.29
C THR A 211 10.10 11.62 11.82
N PHE A 212 9.11 11.57 12.71
CA PHE A 212 8.40 12.76 13.18
C PHE A 212 8.79 13.20 14.59
N LEU A 213 9.68 12.45 15.26
CA LEU A 213 10.17 12.74 16.61
C LEU A 213 9.03 12.82 17.65
N LYS A 214 7.95 12.06 17.43
CA LYS A 214 6.82 11.97 18.35
C LYS A 214 7.20 11.16 19.59
N THR A 215 6.62 11.53 20.73
CA THR A 215 6.85 10.90 22.04
C THR A 215 5.51 10.45 22.66
N GLY A 216 5.56 9.67 23.73
CA GLY A 216 4.37 9.06 24.34
C GLY A 216 4.04 7.68 23.77
N THR A 217 2.88 7.15 24.12
CA THR A 217 2.31 5.88 23.64
C THR A 217 1.88 5.96 22.17
N ALA A 218 1.67 4.81 21.51
CA ALA A 218 1.16 4.78 20.14
C ALA A 218 -0.13 5.60 19.97
N LYS A 219 -1.08 5.46 20.90
CA LYS A 219 -2.36 6.18 20.89
C LYS A 219 -2.17 7.69 21.01
N GLU A 220 -1.34 8.15 21.95
CA GLU A 220 -1.03 9.58 22.11
C GLU A 220 -0.38 10.16 20.85
N MET A 221 0.56 9.43 20.23
CA MET A 221 1.18 9.87 18.98
C MET A 221 0.17 9.97 17.84
N MET A 222 -0.73 8.98 17.69
CA MET A 222 -1.80 9.02 16.67
C MET A 222 -2.68 10.26 16.85
N LYS A 223 -3.16 10.50 18.08
CA LYS A 223 -3.98 11.68 18.39
C LYS A 223 -3.25 12.99 18.09
N SER A 224 -1.96 13.09 18.45
CA SER A 224 -1.18 14.30 18.21
C SER A 224 -1.09 14.70 16.73
N PHE A 225 -1.13 13.75 15.79
CA PHE A 225 -1.17 14.08 14.35
C PHE A 225 -2.47 14.79 13.96
N THR A 226 -3.60 14.39 14.56
CA THR A 226 -4.93 14.97 14.29
C THR A 226 -5.13 16.32 15.00
N GLU A 227 -4.36 16.59 16.06
CA GLU A 227 -4.33 17.89 16.74
C GLU A 227 -3.49 18.91 15.95
N GLU A 228 -2.48 18.45 15.21
CA GLU A 228 -1.57 19.29 14.40
C GLU A 228 -2.05 19.49 12.95
N TYR A 229 -2.78 18.52 12.39
CA TYR A 229 -3.21 18.50 10.99
C TYR A 229 -4.67 18.07 10.89
N PRO A 230 -5.41 18.48 9.83
CA PRO A 230 -6.82 18.13 9.63
C PRO A 230 -7.00 16.67 9.14
N ILE A 231 -6.31 15.73 9.77
CA ILE A 231 -6.37 14.30 9.49
C ILE A 231 -7.57 13.72 10.23
N SER A 232 -8.42 12.99 9.52
CA SER A 232 -9.64 12.40 10.08
C SER A 232 -9.37 11.04 10.73
N ILE A 233 -8.50 10.24 10.10
CA ILE A 233 -8.22 8.86 10.53
C ILE A 233 -6.71 8.64 10.56
N VAL A 234 -6.21 8.08 11.66
CA VAL A 234 -4.82 7.62 11.76
C VAL A 234 -4.81 6.11 12.02
N ALA A 235 -3.99 5.37 11.28
CA ALA A 235 -3.85 3.93 11.41
C ALA A 235 -2.39 3.53 11.65
N SER A 236 -2.16 2.63 12.61
CA SER A 236 -0.83 2.13 12.97
C SER A 236 -0.86 0.60 13.09
N THR A 237 -0.01 -0.07 12.31
CA THR A 237 0.13 -1.54 12.39
C THR A 237 1.06 -1.94 13.53
N GLN A 238 0.73 -3.03 14.20
CA GLN A 238 1.54 -3.64 15.25
C GLN A 238 1.98 -5.04 14.79
N ARG A 239 3.27 -5.19 14.47
CA ARG A 239 3.83 -6.47 14.01
C ARG A 239 4.91 -6.96 14.96
N ILE A 240 4.79 -8.22 15.36
CA ILE A 240 5.82 -8.93 16.14
C ILE A 240 6.40 -10.02 15.23
N VAL A 241 7.73 -10.01 15.05
CA VAL A 241 8.46 -10.99 14.24
C VAL A 241 9.14 -12.00 15.17
N HIS A 242 8.59 -13.22 15.25
CA HIS A 242 9.18 -14.30 16.04
C HIS A 242 10.31 -15.00 15.27
N SER A 243 10.10 -15.22 13.97
CA SER A 243 11.12 -15.69 13.03
C SER A 243 10.78 -15.22 11.60
N PRO A 244 11.65 -15.41 10.59
CA PRO A 244 11.29 -15.15 9.19
C PRO A 244 10.04 -15.90 8.69
N LYS A 245 9.60 -16.94 9.42
CA LYS A 245 8.47 -17.82 9.08
C LYS A 245 7.30 -17.76 10.06
N LEU A 246 7.39 -16.94 11.12
CA LEU A 246 6.35 -16.86 12.16
C LEU A 246 6.16 -15.43 12.65
N HIS A 247 4.98 -14.85 12.43
CA HIS A 247 4.65 -13.47 12.83
C HIS A 247 3.35 -13.40 13.67
N THR A 248 3.19 -12.29 14.39
CA THR A 248 1.90 -11.81 14.91
C THR A 248 1.61 -10.45 14.30
N PHE A 249 0.35 -10.20 13.93
CA PHE A 249 -0.08 -8.96 13.28
C PHE A 249 -1.39 -8.42 13.88
N GLY A 250 -1.43 -7.13 14.16
CA GLY A 250 -2.62 -6.38 14.55
C GLY A 250 -2.48 -4.91 14.16
N SER A 251 -3.43 -4.09 14.59
CA SER A 251 -3.42 -2.66 14.31
C SER A 251 -4.29 -1.87 15.29
N VAL A 252 -4.10 -0.55 15.25
CA VAL A 252 -4.94 0.44 15.93
C VAL A 252 -5.36 1.47 14.91
N ILE A 253 -6.65 1.83 14.90
CA ILE A 253 -7.17 2.96 14.14
C ILE A 253 -7.76 3.99 15.11
N TYR A 254 -7.41 5.26 14.91
CA TYR A 254 -7.95 6.39 15.66
C TYR A 254 -8.89 7.21 14.76
N ASP A 255 -10.13 7.39 15.21
CA ASP A 255 -11.13 8.26 14.59
C ASP A 255 -11.15 9.60 15.32
N ALA A 256 -10.67 10.66 14.66
CA ALA A 256 -10.56 11.98 15.24
C ALA A 256 -11.93 12.61 15.52
N ALA A 257 -12.93 12.34 14.69
CA ALA A 257 -14.26 12.93 14.82
C ALA A 257 -15.01 12.37 16.03
N ARG A 258 -14.79 11.09 16.36
CA ARG A 258 -15.37 10.45 17.56
C ARG A 258 -14.46 10.52 18.78
N GLY A 259 -13.16 10.73 18.59
CA GLY A 259 -12.17 10.65 19.66
C GLY A 259 -11.95 9.22 20.16
N GLU A 260 -12.18 8.22 19.30
CA GLU A 260 -12.20 6.80 19.65
C GLU A 260 -11.07 6.01 19.00
N TYR A 261 -10.64 4.94 19.66
CA TYR A 261 -9.67 3.97 19.14
C TYR A 261 -10.35 2.64 18.88
N TYR A 262 -10.01 2.02 17.76
CA TYR A 262 -10.52 0.73 17.32
C TYR A 262 -9.35 -0.25 17.21
N GLU A 263 -9.51 -1.41 17.85
CA GLU A 263 -8.53 -2.50 17.95
C GLU A 263 -9.28 -3.83 18.00
N GLU A 264 -8.61 -4.93 17.65
CA GLU A 264 -9.11 -6.30 17.83
C GLU A 264 -7.97 -7.20 18.33
N GLU A 265 -8.28 -8.44 18.71
CA GLU A 265 -7.24 -9.43 19.00
C GLU A 265 -6.35 -9.63 17.77
N PRO A 266 -5.01 -9.66 17.92
CA PRO A 266 -4.12 -9.82 16.79
C PRO A 266 -4.19 -11.24 16.22
N TYR A 267 -3.93 -11.36 14.92
CA TYR A 267 -3.67 -12.65 14.29
C TYR A 267 -2.32 -13.17 14.77
N ARG A 268 -2.34 -14.21 15.60
CA ARG A 268 -1.14 -14.81 16.21
C ARG A 268 -0.66 -16.00 15.40
N ASN A 269 0.64 -16.27 15.48
CA ASN A 269 1.28 -17.46 14.89
C ASN A 269 1.03 -17.62 13.38
N ILE A 270 1.02 -16.51 12.63
CA ILE A 270 0.87 -16.53 11.18
C ILE A 270 2.09 -17.26 10.57
N GLU A 271 1.84 -18.32 9.81
CA GLU A 271 2.85 -19.03 9.03
C GLU A 271 3.22 -18.22 7.79
N VAL A 272 4.42 -17.63 7.81
CA VAL A 272 4.83 -16.70 6.77
C VAL A 272 5.42 -17.46 5.58
N VAL A 273 4.71 -17.47 4.47
CA VAL A 273 5.21 -17.89 3.16
C VAL A 273 6.03 -16.76 2.55
N ASP A 274 5.41 -15.58 2.37
CA ASP A 274 6.04 -14.36 1.86
C ASP A 274 5.42 -13.11 2.49
N ARG A 275 6.24 -12.34 3.21
CA ARG A 275 5.80 -11.14 3.92
C ARG A 275 5.70 -9.89 3.03
N ILE A 276 6.29 -9.90 1.83
CA ILE A 276 6.27 -8.73 0.95
C ILE A 276 4.82 -8.43 0.55
N GLY A 277 4.47 -7.14 0.57
CA GLY A 277 3.10 -6.69 0.32
C GLY A 277 2.15 -6.77 1.52
N SER A 278 2.53 -7.36 2.66
CA SER A 278 1.58 -7.49 3.79
C SER A 278 1.16 -6.17 4.45
N GLY A 279 2.00 -5.13 4.40
CA GLY A 279 1.60 -3.78 4.82
C GLY A 279 0.65 -3.12 3.83
N ASP A 280 0.88 -3.31 2.55
CA ASP A 280 0.02 -2.80 1.49
C ASP A 280 -1.34 -3.53 1.50
N ALA A 281 -1.34 -4.83 1.82
CA ALA A 281 -2.55 -5.62 2.05
C ALA A 281 -3.36 -5.05 3.22
N TYR A 282 -2.72 -4.73 4.35
CA TYR A 282 -3.39 -4.03 5.47
C TYR A 282 -4.09 -2.76 5.00
N ILE A 283 -3.37 -1.90 4.27
CA ILE A 283 -3.92 -0.64 3.76
C ILE A 283 -5.09 -0.91 2.82
N SER A 284 -4.99 -1.91 1.95
CA SER A 284 -6.07 -2.29 1.04
C SER A 284 -7.35 -2.72 1.77
N GLY A 285 -7.22 -3.55 2.81
CA GLY A 285 -8.34 -4.00 3.63
C GLY A 285 -8.92 -2.87 4.49
N ALA A 286 -8.06 -2.03 5.07
CA ALA A 286 -8.49 -0.88 5.85
C ALA A 286 -9.26 0.12 4.98
N LEU A 287 -8.74 0.46 3.80
CA LEU A 287 -9.44 1.34 2.85
C LEU A 287 -10.72 0.70 2.32
N TYR A 288 -10.73 -0.61 2.03
CA TYR A 288 -11.97 -1.33 1.71
C TYR A 288 -13.01 -1.18 2.82
N GLY A 289 -12.62 -1.46 4.07
CA GLY A 289 -13.48 -1.37 5.23
C GLY A 289 -14.07 0.03 5.38
N LEU A 290 -13.26 1.09 5.25
CA LEU A 290 -13.73 2.48 5.31
C LEU A 290 -14.66 2.84 4.14
N LEU A 291 -14.25 2.57 2.90
CA LEU A 291 -14.95 3.04 1.70
C LEU A 291 -16.26 2.29 1.45
N SER A 292 -16.34 1.00 1.78
CA SER A 292 -17.53 0.17 1.60
C SER A 292 -18.60 0.38 2.69
N SER A 293 -18.22 0.94 3.84
CA SER A 293 -19.09 1.06 5.02
C SER A 293 -19.47 2.49 5.41
N GLY A 294 -19.00 3.48 4.65
CA GLY A 294 -19.21 4.89 5.00
C GLY A 294 -18.37 5.37 6.17
N GLY A 295 -17.15 4.83 6.33
CA GLY A 295 -16.17 5.28 7.32
C GLY A 295 -16.16 4.48 8.64
N ASP A 296 -16.62 3.23 8.66
CA ASP A 296 -16.59 2.39 9.86
C ASP A 296 -15.16 1.91 10.17
N CYS A 297 -14.55 2.51 11.19
CA CYS A 297 -13.21 2.16 11.65
C CYS A 297 -13.11 0.74 12.22
N ALA A 298 -14.19 0.15 12.77
CA ALA A 298 -14.16 -1.22 13.24
C ALA A 298 -14.03 -2.21 12.07
N LYS A 299 -14.77 -1.96 10.98
CA LYS A 299 -14.60 -2.72 9.72
C LYS A 299 -13.21 -2.52 9.14
N ALA A 300 -12.68 -1.30 9.17
CA ALA A 300 -11.33 -1.02 8.68
C ALA A 300 -10.26 -1.83 9.42
N VAL A 301 -10.36 -1.96 10.75
CA VAL A 301 -9.48 -2.82 11.57
C VAL A 301 -9.62 -4.28 11.14
N ALA A 302 -10.85 -4.81 11.09
CA ALA A 302 -11.10 -6.22 10.80
C ALA A 302 -10.59 -6.64 9.41
N TYR A 303 -10.96 -5.88 8.36
CA TYR A 303 -10.50 -6.16 7.01
C TYR A 303 -8.99 -5.92 6.84
N GLY A 304 -8.45 -4.84 7.42
CA GLY A 304 -7.02 -4.56 7.34
C GLY A 304 -6.18 -5.67 7.97
N ASN A 305 -6.51 -6.09 9.18
CA ASN A 305 -5.76 -7.15 9.86
C ASN A 305 -5.88 -8.50 9.16
N ALA A 306 -7.09 -8.89 8.75
CA ALA A 306 -7.33 -10.16 8.05
C ALA A 306 -6.56 -10.22 6.72
N THR A 307 -6.69 -9.20 5.87
CA THR A 307 -5.97 -9.13 4.58
C THR A 307 -4.45 -9.16 4.77
N ALA A 308 -3.93 -8.47 5.78
CA ALA A 308 -2.50 -8.51 6.09
C ALA A 308 -2.05 -9.90 6.54
N ALA A 309 -2.80 -10.54 7.44
CA ALA A 309 -2.51 -11.89 7.93
C ALA A 309 -2.48 -12.89 6.76
N VAL A 310 -3.51 -12.88 5.92
CA VAL A 310 -3.64 -13.74 4.74
C VAL A 310 -2.52 -13.48 3.73
N LYS A 311 -2.18 -12.21 3.46
CA LYS A 311 -1.10 -11.92 2.51
C LYS A 311 0.24 -12.54 2.91
N ASN A 312 0.51 -12.73 4.21
CA ASN A 312 1.75 -13.39 4.64
C ASN A 312 1.81 -14.88 4.21
N THR A 313 0.68 -15.54 3.94
CA THR A 313 0.61 -16.97 3.57
C THR A 313 0.68 -17.21 2.06
N ILE A 314 0.81 -16.14 1.26
CA ILE A 314 0.72 -16.20 -0.22
C ILE A 314 2.02 -15.67 -0.86
N PRO A 315 2.66 -16.41 -1.78
CA PRO A 315 3.86 -15.95 -2.49
C PRO A 315 3.63 -14.70 -3.36
N GLY A 316 4.61 -13.82 -3.41
CA GLY A 316 4.57 -12.62 -4.27
C GLY A 316 4.12 -11.37 -3.54
N ASP A 317 4.09 -10.24 -4.26
CA ASP A 317 3.75 -8.94 -3.68
C ASP A 317 2.24 -8.70 -3.64
N LEU A 318 1.56 -9.08 -4.73
CA LEU A 318 0.14 -8.84 -4.90
C LEU A 318 -0.69 -9.76 -3.99
N PRO A 319 -1.73 -9.23 -3.32
CA PRO A 319 -2.78 -10.06 -2.72
C PRO A 319 -3.46 -10.94 -3.77
N SER A 320 -4.04 -12.07 -3.33
CA SER A 320 -4.78 -12.99 -4.22
C SER A 320 -6.00 -13.65 -3.56
N SER A 321 -6.55 -13.02 -2.51
CA SER A 321 -7.73 -13.49 -1.79
C SER A 321 -8.91 -12.57 -2.05
N ASN A 322 -10.09 -13.16 -2.29
CA ASN A 322 -11.32 -12.43 -2.58
C ASN A 322 -12.07 -12.03 -1.30
N LEU A 323 -13.18 -11.30 -1.45
CA LEU A 323 -14.01 -10.86 -0.32
C LEU A 323 -14.50 -12.04 0.55
N ASP A 324 -15.07 -13.07 -0.06
CA ASP A 324 -15.65 -14.22 0.65
C ASP A 324 -14.62 -14.95 1.54
N GLU A 325 -13.40 -15.14 1.03
CA GLU A 325 -12.31 -15.75 1.79
C GLU A 325 -11.93 -14.88 3.00
N ILE A 326 -11.81 -13.56 2.82
CA ILE A 326 -11.47 -12.64 3.90
C ILE A 326 -12.59 -12.56 4.94
N GLU A 327 -13.86 -12.51 4.53
CA GLU A 327 -14.99 -12.53 5.44
C GLU A 327 -15.05 -13.83 6.26
N THR A 328 -14.78 -14.97 5.62
CA THR A 328 -14.69 -16.27 6.31
C THR A 328 -13.59 -16.27 7.37
N ILE A 329 -12.44 -15.67 7.06
CA ILE A 329 -11.30 -15.58 7.98
C ILE A 329 -11.60 -14.63 9.15
N ILE A 330 -12.26 -13.50 8.89
CA ILE A 330 -12.73 -12.60 9.96
C ILE A 330 -13.73 -13.32 10.87
N GLN A 331 -14.67 -14.07 10.32
CA GLN A 331 -15.63 -14.86 11.10
C GLN A 331 -14.91 -15.91 11.95
N ALA A 332 -13.98 -16.66 11.36
CA ALA A 332 -13.18 -17.66 12.07
C ALA A 332 -12.35 -17.03 13.20
N HIS A 333 -11.71 -15.88 12.95
CA HIS A 333 -10.91 -15.18 13.97
C HIS A 333 -11.73 -14.78 15.20
N ASN A 334 -13.01 -14.44 15.00
CA ASN A 334 -13.93 -14.04 16.07
C ASN A 334 -14.72 -15.21 16.68
N ALA A 335 -14.69 -16.39 16.07
CA ALA A 335 -15.46 -17.55 16.52
C ALA A 335 -14.83 -18.18 17.76
N THR A 336 -15.68 -18.57 18.72
CA THR A 336 -15.30 -19.41 19.86
C THR A 336 -15.81 -20.84 19.62
N GLY A 337 -14.92 -21.83 19.72
CA GLY A 337 -15.27 -23.26 19.54
C GLY A 337 -14.66 -23.91 18.30
N TYR A 338 -15.24 -25.04 17.88
CA TYR A 338 -14.72 -25.85 16.77
C TYR A 338 -14.80 -25.10 15.43
N GLN A 339 -13.72 -25.16 14.67
CA GLN A 339 -13.65 -24.68 13.30
C GLN A 339 -13.41 -25.86 12.36
N SER A 340 -14.11 -25.88 11.22
CA SER A 340 -13.90 -26.89 10.19
C SER A 340 -12.47 -26.81 9.66
N GLU A 341 -11.84 -27.97 9.46
CA GLU A 341 -10.51 -28.06 8.84
C GLU A 341 -10.51 -27.60 7.36
N MET A 342 -11.66 -27.70 6.70
CA MET A 342 -11.84 -27.29 5.29
C MET A 342 -12.73 -26.06 5.17
N ALA A 343 -12.32 -25.08 4.37
CA ALA A 343 -13.21 -24.07 3.79
C ALA A 343 -14.04 -24.75 2.68
N ARG A 344 -15.37 -24.64 2.75
CA ARG A 344 -16.31 -25.27 1.79
C ARG A 344 -17.30 -24.27 1.25
#